data_AF-A0A969C3S6-F1
#
_entry.id   AF-A0A969C3S6-F1
#
_cell.length_a   1.000
_cell.length_b   1.000
_cell.length_c   1.000
_cell.angle_alpha   90.00
_cell.angle_beta   90.00
_cell.angle_gamma   90.00
#
_symmetry.space_group_name_H-M   'P 1'
#
loop_
_entity.id
_entity.type
_entity.pdbx_description
1 polymer ?
#
loop_
_entity_poly.entity_id
_entity_poly.type
_entity_poly.pdbx_seq_one_letter_code
_entity_poly.pdbx_strand_id
1 'polypeptide(L)'
;MRLQIVGVATKGFLANFNSFVDAETARQIYQDQQSLSPNYNRFWSFTFQLDTANEQKINEIKQKLDEKGFSAETFADQQKRTYAAIGFLQIGLNFFAFISLLAASFGIINTLVVAVLERTKEIGLQKALGMGRGKVFLLFSMESVLIGFWGAMLGVAVGIVIGTIANTYLAAAYTSSF
;
A
#
# COMPACT_ATOMS: atom_id res chain seq x y z
N MET A 1 -21.46 0.81 -41.06
CA MET A 1 -20.20 1.39 -40.56
C MET A 1 -19.20 0.24 -40.33
N ARG A 2 -17.99 0.29 -40.91
CA ARG A 2 -16.94 -0.72 -40.67
C ARG A 2 -16.11 -0.24 -39.47
N LEU A 3 -16.28 -0.89 -38.32
CA LEU A 3 -15.41 -0.68 -37.16
C LEU A 3 -14.05 -1.35 -37.44
N GLN A 4 -12.98 -0.57 -37.43
CA GLN A 4 -11.62 -1.05 -37.59
C GLN A 4 -10.95 -1.08 -36.21
N ILE A 5 -10.51 -2.26 -35.78
CA ILE A 5 -9.82 -2.43 -34.49
C ILE A 5 -8.41 -1.88 -34.65
N VAL A 6 -8.09 -0.80 -33.93
CA VAL A 6 -6.83 -0.04 -34.07
C VAL A 6 -5.78 -0.41 -33.01
N GLY A 7 -6.04 -1.41 -32.18
CA GLY A 7 -5.06 -1.92 -31.21
C GLY A 7 -5.60 -3.03 -30.32
N VAL A 8 -4.69 -3.92 -29.87
CA VAL A 8 -4.96 -4.95 -28.86
C VAL A 8 -4.20 -4.56 -27.60
N ALA A 9 -4.90 -4.28 -26.51
CA ALA A 9 -4.29 -3.98 -25.22
C ALA A 9 -3.72 -5.27 -24.61
N THR A 10 -2.44 -5.25 -24.22
CA THR A 10 -1.78 -6.38 -23.58
C THR A 10 -2.23 -6.50 -22.11
N LYS A 11 -2.38 -7.75 -21.64
CA LYS A 11 -2.85 -8.08 -20.29
C LYS A 11 -1.92 -7.52 -19.21
N GLY A 12 -2.43 -6.57 -18.43
CA GLY A 12 -1.80 -6.06 -17.22
C GLY A 12 -2.85 -5.49 -16.26
N PHE A 13 -2.67 -5.69 -14.95
CA PHE A 13 -3.59 -5.24 -13.90
C PHE A 13 -3.85 -3.71 -13.89
N LEU A 14 -2.99 -2.94 -14.56
CA LEU A 14 -3.09 -1.48 -14.73
C LEU A 14 -3.30 -1.06 -16.18
N ALA A 15 -3.53 -2.00 -17.11
CA ALA A 15 -3.82 -1.66 -18.49
C ALA A 15 -5.18 -0.96 -18.55
N ASN A 16 -5.15 0.35 -18.76
CA ASN A 16 -6.33 1.17 -18.91
C ASN A 16 -7.18 0.67 -20.08
N PHE A 17 -8.38 0.16 -19.80
CA PHE A 17 -9.38 -0.27 -20.79
C PHE A 17 -10.09 0.91 -21.49
N ASN A 18 -9.54 2.12 -21.39
CA ASN A 18 -10.22 3.33 -21.83
C ASN A 18 -9.88 3.62 -23.28
N SER A 19 -10.85 3.38 -24.16
CA SER A 19 -10.83 3.93 -25.52
C SER A 19 -11.47 5.31 -25.47
N PHE A 20 -10.71 6.34 -25.81
CA PHE A 20 -11.21 7.71 -25.85
C PHE A 20 -11.89 7.94 -27.20
N VAL A 21 -13.11 8.45 -27.15
CA VAL A 21 -13.90 8.74 -28.34
C VAL A 21 -14.41 10.17 -28.25
N ASP A 22 -14.37 10.91 -29.35
CA ASP A 22 -14.90 12.28 -29.40
C ASP A 22 -16.41 12.33 -29.11
N ALA A 23 -16.89 13.46 -28.57
CA ALA A 23 -18.28 13.63 -28.15
C ALA A 23 -19.30 13.46 -29.29
N GLU A 24 -18.93 13.82 -30.52
CA GLU A 24 -19.78 13.64 -31.69
C GLU A 24 -19.90 12.17 -32.08
N THR A 25 -18.76 11.47 -32.06
CA THR A 25 -18.71 10.03 -32.35
C THR A 25 -19.43 9.22 -31.27
N ALA A 26 -19.32 9.61 -29.99
CA ALA A 26 -20.05 8.99 -28.90
C ALA A 26 -21.58 9.14 -29.05
N ARG A 27 -22.05 10.31 -29.50
CA ARG A 27 -23.48 10.54 -29.81
C ARG A 27 -23.97 9.69 -30.97
N GLN A 28 -23.18 9.59 -32.05
CA GLN A 28 -23.53 8.75 -33.20
C GLN A 28 -23.61 7.27 -32.79
N ILE A 29 -22.63 6.77 -32.04
CA ILE A 29 -22.62 5.40 -31.53
C ILE A 29 -23.86 5.11 -30.67
N TYR A 30 -24.26 6.06 -29.82
CA TYR A 30 -25.47 5.94 -28.99
C TYR A 30 -26.76 5.90 -29.82
N GLN A 31 -26.88 6.77 -30.82
CA GLN A 31 -28.06 6.81 -31.71
C GLN A 31 -28.16 5.58 -32.62
N ASP A 32 -27.04 5.13 -33.17
CA ASP A 32 -26.96 3.92 -33.99
C ASP A 32 -27.34 2.67 -33.18
N GLN A 33 -27.02 2.62 -31.88
CA GLN A 33 -27.43 1.50 -31.04
C GLN A 33 -28.93 1.47 -30.75
N GLN A 34 -29.58 2.62 -30.55
CA GLN A 34 -31.03 2.66 -30.36
C GLN A 34 -31.80 2.18 -31.59
N SER A 35 -31.24 2.41 -32.80
CA SER A 35 -31.88 2.00 -34.05
C SER A 35 -31.63 0.55 -34.43
N LEU A 36 -30.51 -0.06 -34.00
CA LEU A 36 -30.07 -1.39 -34.44
C LEU A 36 -30.39 -2.57 -33.49
N SER A 37 -30.86 -2.34 -32.25
CA SER A 37 -31.25 -3.46 -31.36
C SER A 37 -32.25 -3.06 -30.27
N PRO A 38 -33.37 -3.80 -30.09
CA PRO A 38 -34.35 -3.56 -29.02
C PRO A 38 -33.82 -3.79 -27.60
N ASN A 39 -32.68 -4.49 -27.45
CA ASN A 39 -32.06 -4.76 -26.15
C ASN A 39 -31.04 -3.66 -25.79
N TYR A 40 -31.53 -2.72 -25.00
CA TYR A 40 -30.89 -1.48 -24.63
C TYR A 40 -29.91 -1.68 -23.45
N ASN A 41 -28.70 -2.23 -23.69
CA ASN A 41 -27.58 -2.12 -22.72
C ASN A 41 -26.20 -2.62 -23.25
N ARG A 42 -25.71 -2.11 -24.39
CA ARG A 42 -24.47 -2.63 -24.99
C ARG A 42 -23.18 -1.91 -24.57
N PHE A 43 -23.24 -0.74 -23.94
CA PHE A 43 -22.04 -0.08 -23.39
C PHE A 43 -22.15 0.08 -21.88
N TRP A 44 -21.13 -0.42 -21.19
CA TRP A 44 -21.00 -0.35 -19.73
C TRP A 44 -20.48 1.02 -19.25
N SER A 45 -19.69 1.72 -20.07
CA SER A 45 -19.10 3.02 -19.71
C SER A 45 -18.71 3.83 -20.94
N PHE A 46 -18.67 5.15 -20.81
CA PHE A 46 -18.10 6.07 -21.78
C PHE A 46 -17.05 6.96 -21.09
N THR A 47 -15.90 7.14 -21.74
CA THR A 47 -14.78 7.93 -21.20
C THR A 47 -14.55 9.13 -22.11
N PHE A 48 -14.63 10.33 -21.56
CA PHE A 48 -14.44 11.59 -22.27
C PHE A 48 -13.39 12.42 -21.54
N GLN A 49 -12.60 13.19 -22.30
CA GLN A 49 -11.62 14.10 -21.74
C GLN A 49 -12.28 15.46 -21.53
N LEU A 50 -12.16 16.00 -20.31
CA LEU A 50 -12.59 17.34 -19.98
C LEU A 50 -11.43 18.31 -20.23
N ASP A 51 -11.73 19.47 -20.83
CA ASP A 51 -10.75 20.55 -21.05
C ASP A 51 -10.51 21.41 -19.78
N THR A 52 -10.94 20.93 -18.62
CA THR A 52 -10.82 21.63 -17.34
C THR A 52 -10.25 20.70 -16.28
N ALA A 53 -9.22 21.18 -15.58
CA ALA A 53 -8.64 20.52 -14.41
C ALA A 53 -9.24 21.01 -13.07
N ASN A 54 -10.22 21.93 -13.11
CA ASN A 54 -10.81 22.50 -11.90
C ASN A 54 -11.75 21.50 -11.19
N GLU A 55 -11.41 21.10 -9.97
CA GLU A 55 -12.17 20.13 -9.17
C GLU A 55 -13.62 20.55 -8.91
N GLN A 56 -13.92 21.85 -8.71
CA GLN A 56 -15.29 22.31 -8.47
C GLN A 56 -16.18 22.09 -9.69
N LYS A 57 -15.69 22.44 -10.88
CA LYS A 57 -16.41 22.23 -12.14
C LYS A 57 -16.57 20.74 -12.45
N ILE A 58 -15.54 19.95 -12.17
CA ILE A 58 -15.59 18.48 -12.33
C ILE A 58 -16.68 17.90 -11.42
N ASN A 59 -16.77 18.32 -10.16
CA ASN A 59 -17.78 17.83 -9.23
C ASN A 59 -19.19 18.28 -9.62
N GLU A 60 -19.36 19.50 -10.13
CA GLU A 60 -20.65 19.96 -10.68
C GLU A 60 -21.09 19.10 -11.88
N ILE A 61 -20.16 18.76 -12.78
CA ILE A 61 -20.45 17.88 -13.92
C ILE A 61 -20.83 16.48 -13.44
N LYS A 62 -20.10 15.92 -12.47
CA LYS A 62 -20.44 14.62 -11.88
C LYS A 62 -21.85 14.63 -11.27
N GLN A 63 -22.21 15.68 -10.54
CA GLN A 63 -23.53 15.81 -9.94
C GLN A 63 -24.63 15.88 -11.01
N LYS A 64 -24.43 16.67 -12.08
CA LYS A 64 -25.39 16.72 -13.20
C LYS A 64 -25.54 15.40 -13.95
N LEU A 65 -24.49 14.58 -13.99
CA LEU A 65 -24.54 13.24 -14.57
C LEU A 65 -25.28 12.28 -13.63
N ASP A 66 -25.04 12.37 -12.33
CA ASP A 66 -25.72 11.57 -11.31
C ASP A 66 -27.23 11.82 -11.28
N GLU A 67 -27.65 13.09 -11.37
CA GLU A 67 -29.06 13.49 -11.50
C GLU A 67 -29.74 12.91 -12.76
N LYS A 68 -28.96 12.60 -13.79
CA LYS A 68 -29.43 11.97 -15.04
C LYS A 68 -29.32 10.44 -15.01
N GLY A 69 -28.94 9.85 -13.87
CA GLY A 69 -28.79 8.41 -13.68
C GLY A 69 -27.45 7.84 -14.17
N PHE A 70 -26.44 8.69 -14.42
CA PHE A 70 -25.11 8.28 -14.85
C PHE A 70 -24.09 8.51 -13.74
N SER A 71 -23.46 7.45 -13.25
CA SER A 71 -22.31 7.57 -12.36
C SER A 71 -21.07 7.98 -13.15
N ALA A 72 -20.46 9.10 -12.75
CA ALA A 72 -19.26 9.63 -13.37
C ALA A 72 -18.09 9.64 -12.39
N GLU A 73 -16.97 9.05 -12.80
CA GLU A 73 -15.74 9.00 -12.02
C GLU A 73 -14.56 9.47 -12.88
N THR A 74 -13.63 10.19 -12.26
CA THR A 74 -12.38 10.57 -12.91
C THR A 74 -11.25 9.62 -12.51
N PHE A 75 -10.20 9.60 -13.32
CA PHE A 75 -8.94 8.92 -12.96
C PHE A 75 -8.39 9.39 -11.61
N ALA A 76 -8.55 10.68 -11.30
CA ALA A 76 -8.13 11.21 -10.01
C ALA A 76 -8.94 10.63 -8.84
N ASP A 77 -10.24 10.38 -9.01
CA ASP A 77 -11.07 9.76 -7.96
C ASP A 77 -10.71 8.28 -7.76
N GLN A 78 -10.52 7.54 -8.85
CA GLN A 78 -10.13 6.14 -8.77
C GLN A 78 -8.75 6.00 -8.12
N GLN A 79 -7.81 6.86 -8.50
CA GLN A 79 -6.49 6.91 -7.89
C GLN A 79 -6.56 7.31 -6.41
N LYS A 80 -7.38 8.31 -6.04
CA LYS A 80 -7.62 8.69 -4.63
C LYS A 80 -8.15 7.50 -3.82
N ARG A 81 -9.09 6.72 -4.34
CA ARG A 81 -9.61 5.52 -3.65
C ARG A 81 -8.56 4.42 -3.50
N THR A 82 -7.77 4.16 -4.54
CA THR A 82 -6.68 3.18 -4.48
C THR A 82 -5.64 3.59 -3.44
N TYR A 83 -5.21 4.86 -3.44
CA TYR A 83 -4.28 5.36 -2.44
C TYR A 83 -4.87 5.38 -1.03
N ALA A 84 -6.16 5.69 -0.88
CA ALA A 84 -6.83 5.60 0.41
C ALA A 84 -6.82 4.17 0.95
N ALA A 85 -7.13 3.17 0.12
CA ALA A 85 -7.08 1.76 0.50
C ALA A 85 -5.66 1.33 0.91
N ILE A 86 -4.63 1.73 0.15
CA ILE A 86 -3.22 1.51 0.51
C ILE A 86 -2.89 2.20 1.84
N GLY A 87 -3.36 3.43 2.04
CA GLY A 87 -3.15 4.19 3.27
C GLY A 87 -3.75 3.50 4.50
N PHE A 88 -4.98 2.96 4.39
CA PHE A 88 -5.59 2.19 5.46
C PHE A 88 -4.77 0.94 5.81
N LEU A 89 -4.27 0.22 4.82
CA LEU A 89 -3.39 -0.94 5.04
C LEU A 89 -2.07 -0.52 5.70
N GLN A 90 -1.47 0.59 5.28
CA GLN A 90 -0.24 1.12 5.89
C GLN A 90 -0.45 1.50 7.36
N ILE A 91 -1.57 2.14 7.71
CA ILE A 91 -1.89 2.47 9.10
C ILE A 91 -1.96 1.20 9.94
N GLY A 92 -2.67 0.17 9.46
CA GLY A 92 -2.75 -1.12 10.14
C GLY A 92 -1.39 -1.78 10.32
N LEU A 93 -0.57 -1.85 9.27
CA LEU A 93 0.78 -2.41 9.33
C LEU A 93 1.69 -1.64 10.30
N ASN A 94 1.63 -0.31 10.28
CA ASN A 94 2.40 0.52 11.21
C ASN A 94 1.97 0.31 12.66
N PHE A 95 0.68 0.09 12.91
CA PHE A 95 0.16 -0.24 14.23
C PHE A 95 0.71 -1.58 14.73
N PHE A 96 0.70 -2.62 13.89
CA PHE A 96 1.33 -3.90 14.22
C PHE A 96 2.83 -3.77 14.45
N ALA A 97 3.53 -3.02 13.59
CA ALA A 97 4.96 -2.75 13.75
C ALA A 97 5.27 -2.08 15.11
N PHE A 98 4.43 -1.13 15.54
CA PHE A 98 4.56 -0.50 16.85
C PHE A 98 4.37 -1.50 18.00
N ILE A 99 3.35 -2.37 17.93
CA ILE A 99 3.14 -3.42 18.94
C ILE A 99 4.31 -4.39 18.98
N SER A 100 4.82 -4.81 17.82
CA SER A 100 5.98 -5.69 17.72
C SER A 100 7.23 -5.06 18.32
N LEU A 101 7.43 -3.75 18.15
CA LEU A 101 8.54 -3.03 18.77
C LEU A 101 8.43 -3.03 20.30
N LEU A 102 7.23 -2.84 20.85
CA LEU A 102 6.99 -2.93 22.29
C LEU A 102 7.27 -4.35 22.80
N ALA A 103 6.77 -5.37 22.10
CA ALA A 103 7.02 -6.77 22.46
C ALA A 103 8.52 -7.12 22.44
N ALA A 104 9.25 -6.67 21.41
CA ALA A 104 10.70 -6.83 21.31
C ALA A 104 11.43 -6.12 22.46
N SER A 105 10.98 -4.91 22.82
CA SER A 105 11.54 -4.14 23.94
C SER A 105 11.39 -4.89 25.26
N PHE A 106 10.23 -5.51 25.53
CA PHE A 106 10.06 -6.36 26.72
C PHE A 106 11.00 -7.56 26.72
N GLY A 107 11.23 -8.17 25.55
CA GLY A 107 12.22 -9.24 25.40
C GLY A 107 13.62 -8.79 25.81
N ILE A 108 14.08 -7.64 25.30
CA ILE A 108 15.39 -7.06 25.64
C ILE A 108 15.48 -6.75 27.13
N ILE A 109 14.43 -6.15 27.71
CA ILE A 109 14.37 -5.83 29.14
C ILE A 109 14.53 -7.11 29.98
N ASN A 110 13.82 -8.19 29.62
CA ASN A 110 13.90 -9.44 30.36
C ASN A 110 15.32 -10.03 30.34
N THR A 111 15.97 -10.05 29.17
CA THR A 111 17.36 -10.49 29.06
C THR A 111 18.31 -9.62 29.89
N LEU A 112 18.14 -8.30 29.85
CA LEU A 112 18.97 -7.36 30.61
C LEU A 112 18.80 -7.55 32.13
N VAL A 113 17.57 -7.74 32.60
CA VAL A 113 17.29 -7.99 34.02
C VAL A 113 18.01 -9.24 34.49
N VAL A 114 17.95 -10.34 33.73
CA VAL A 114 18.68 -11.58 34.06
C VAL A 114 20.19 -11.33 34.11
N ALA A 115 20.75 -10.67 33.09
CA ALA A 115 22.19 -10.36 33.03
C ALA A 115 22.66 -9.49 34.21
N VAL A 116 21.86 -8.50 34.63
CA VAL A 116 22.14 -7.64 35.79
C VAL A 116 22.10 -8.46 37.09
N LEU A 117 21.09 -9.33 37.25
CA LEU A 117 20.96 -10.16 38.44
C LEU A 117 22.16 -11.08 38.62
N GLU A 118 22.62 -11.73 37.55
CA GLU A 118 23.81 -12.58 37.57
C GLU A 118 25.08 -11.81 37.95
N ARG A 119 25.26 -10.58 37.43
CA ARG A 119 26.45 -9.75 37.66
C ARG A 119 26.35 -8.78 38.84
N THR A 120 25.33 -8.90 39.69
CA THR A 120 25.08 -7.94 40.78
C THR A 120 26.28 -7.80 41.73
N LYS A 121 26.97 -8.91 42.05
CA LYS A 121 28.16 -8.90 42.93
C LYS A 121 29.34 -8.15 42.31
N GLU A 122 29.57 -8.32 41.01
CA GLU A 122 30.64 -7.66 40.27
C GLU A 122 30.40 -6.16 40.17
N ILE A 123 29.16 -5.74 39.90
CA ILE A 123 28.75 -4.33 39.87
C ILE A 123 28.94 -3.69 41.26
N GLY A 124 28.65 -4.42 42.33
CA GLY A 124 28.87 -3.97 43.71
C GLY A 124 30.35 -3.69 44.00
N LEU A 125 31.24 -4.58 43.56
CA LEU A 125 32.68 -4.39 43.68
C LEU A 125 33.19 -3.21 42.83
N GLN A 126 32.73 -3.09 41.58
CA GLN A 126 33.10 -1.96 40.72
C GLN A 126 32.64 -0.62 41.28
N LYS A 127 31.44 -0.56 41.89
CA LYS A 127 30.96 0.64 42.58
C LYS A 127 31.82 0.96 43.81
N ALA A 128 32.26 -0.04 44.56
CA ALA A 128 33.17 0.16 45.69
C ALA A 128 34.55 0.69 45.26
N LEU A 129 35.00 0.33 44.04
CA LEU A 129 36.21 0.87 43.39
C LEU A 129 36.01 2.25 42.74
N GLY A 130 34.85 2.90 42.94
CA GLY A 130 34.59 4.26 42.46
C GLY A 130 33.83 4.34 41.12
N MET A 131 33.30 3.24 40.60
CA MET A 131 32.45 3.30 39.40
C MET A 131 31.10 3.99 39.73
N GLY A 132 30.87 5.15 39.11
CA GLY A 132 29.64 5.91 39.28
C GLY A 132 28.40 5.23 38.66
N ARG A 133 27.20 5.55 39.17
CA ARG A 133 25.91 5.00 38.71
C ARG A 133 25.68 5.18 37.20
N GLY A 134 26.11 6.32 36.63
CA GLY A 134 25.99 6.61 35.21
C GLY A 134 26.86 5.71 34.32
N LYS A 135 28.06 5.31 34.78
CA LYS A 135 28.94 4.40 34.02
C LYS A 135 28.35 2.99 33.95
N VAL A 136 27.76 2.53 35.06
CA VAL A 136 27.04 1.25 35.11
C VAL A 136 25.84 1.29 34.17
N PHE A 137 25.05 2.37 34.18
CA PHE A 137 23.92 2.54 33.25
C PHE A 137 24.35 2.56 31.78
N LEU A 138 25.46 3.25 31.47
CA LEU A 138 26.00 3.32 30.12
C LEU A 138 26.45 1.94 29.62
N LEU A 139 27.11 1.15 30.47
CA LEU A 139 27.54 -0.21 30.14
C LEU A 139 26.35 -1.07 29.70
N PHE A 140 25.28 -1.11 30.50
CA PHE A 140 24.07 -1.87 30.17
C PHE A 140 23.30 -1.30 28.98
N SER A 141 23.29 0.03 28.80
CA SER A 141 22.70 0.65 27.60
C SER A 141 23.46 0.28 26.33
N MET A 142 24.79 0.19 26.39
CA MET A 142 25.58 -0.26 25.24
C MET A 142 25.32 -1.74 24.94
N GLU A 143 25.23 -2.58 25.96
CA GLU A 143 24.89 -4.00 25.81
C GLU A 143 23.50 -4.18 25.16
N SER A 144 22.49 -3.43 25.60
CA SER A 144 21.15 -3.50 25.02
C SER A 144 21.10 -2.96 23.58
N VAL A 145 21.82 -1.88 23.28
CA VAL A 145 21.93 -1.34 21.91
C VAL A 145 22.59 -2.36 20.98
N LEU A 146 23.64 -3.06 21.44
CA LEU A 146 24.29 -4.11 20.64
C LEU A 146 23.35 -5.28 20.37
N ILE A 147 22.62 -5.77 21.39
CA ILE A 147 21.64 -6.84 21.21
C ILE A 147 20.53 -6.40 20.25
N GLY A 148 20.00 -5.19 20.40
CA GLY A 148 19.00 -4.61 19.51
C GLY A 148 19.51 -4.45 18.08
N PHE A 149 20.75 -4.02 17.90
CA PHE A 149 21.39 -3.87 16.59
C PHE A 149 21.52 -5.20 15.86
N TRP A 150 22.06 -6.24 16.53
CA TRP A 150 22.17 -7.57 15.94
C TRP A 150 20.80 -8.19 15.66
N GLY A 151 19.84 -8.00 16.57
CA GLY A 151 18.46 -8.44 16.36
C GLY A 151 17.81 -7.77 15.15
N ALA A 152 17.98 -6.46 14.99
CA ALA A 152 17.46 -5.71 13.85
C ALA A 152 18.14 -6.15 12.54
N MET A 153 19.46 -6.31 12.54
CA MET A 153 20.23 -6.73 11.38
C MET A 153 19.79 -8.12 10.89
N LEU A 154 19.67 -9.09 11.81
CA LEU A 154 19.17 -10.43 11.49
C LEU A 154 17.71 -10.41 11.07
N GLY A 155 16.86 -9.62 11.74
CA GLY A 155 15.46 -9.47 11.40
C GLY A 155 15.24 -8.95 9.98
N VAL A 156 16.01 -7.93 9.57
CA VAL A 156 15.97 -7.40 8.20
C VAL A 156 16.44 -8.46 7.19
N ALA A 157 17.56 -9.14 7.47
CA ALA A 157 18.08 -10.19 6.59
C ALA A 157 17.05 -11.31 6.38
N VAL A 158 16.46 -11.83 7.46
CA VAL A 158 15.43 -12.87 7.40
C VAL A 158 14.17 -12.35 6.70
N GLY A 159 13.75 -11.12 6.97
CA GLY A 159 12.59 -10.49 6.33
C GLY A 159 12.73 -10.39 4.82
N ILE A 160 13.92 -10.01 4.33
CA ILE A 160 14.22 -9.95 2.88
C ILE A 160 14.18 -11.35 2.26
N VAL A 161 14.80 -12.34 2.91
CA VAL A 161 14.81 -13.73 2.41
C VAL A 161 13.39 -14.29 2.32
N ILE A 162 12.59 -14.16 3.38
CA ILE A 162 11.20 -14.63 3.38
C ILE A 162 10.37 -13.85 2.35
N GLY A 163 10.53 -12.53 2.28
CA GLY A 163 9.81 -11.67 1.35
C GLY A 163 10.08 -12.01 -0.11
N THR A 164 11.34 -12.25 -0.48
CA THR A 164 11.73 -12.64 -1.84
C THR A 164 11.19 -14.02 -2.22
N ILE A 165 11.26 -14.98 -1.30
CA ILE A 165 10.70 -16.33 -1.50
C ILE A 165 9.18 -16.24 -1.69
N ALA A 166 8.47 -15.56 -0.78
CA ALA A 166 7.02 -15.39 -0.85
C ALA A 166 6.59 -14.69 -2.15
N ASN A 167 7.30 -13.63 -2.55
CA ASN A 167 7.04 -12.93 -3.79
C ASN A 167 7.18 -13.85 -5.01
N THR A 168 8.19 -14.70 -5.03
CA THR A 168 8.42 -15.65 -6.13
C THR A 168 7.29 -16.67 -6.23
N TYR A 169 6.83 -17.22 -5.10
CA TYR A 169 5.69 -18.15 -5.08
C TYR A 169 4.38 -17.49 -5.49
N LEU A 170 4.09 -16.29 -4.99
CA LEU A 170 2.90 -15.55 -5.35
C LEU A 170 2.91 -15.22 -6.85
N ALA A 171 4.03 -14.70 -7.37
CA ALA A 171 4.17 -14.39 -8.79
C ALA A 171 3.99 -15.64 -9.68
N ALA A 172 4.55 -16.78 -9.28
CA ALA A 172 4.36 -18.04 -9.99
C ALA A 172 2.90 -18.50 -9.97
N ALA A 173 2.23 -18.42 -8.81
CA ALA A 173 0.81 -18.76 -8.67
C ALA A 173 -0.08 -17.88 -9.55
N TYR A 174 0.13 -16.56 -9.56
CA TYR A 174 -0.59 -15.62 -10.42
C TYR A 174 -0.36 -15.89 -11.91
N THR A 175 0.87 -16.27 -12.30
CA THR A 175 1.17 -16.58 -13.70
C THR A 175 0.52 -17.90 -14.13
N SER A 176 0.39 -18.86 -13.21
CA SER A 176 -0.21 -20.18 -13.47
C SER A 176 -1.75 -20.20 -13.53
N SER A 177 -2.41 -19.16 -13.01
CA SER A 177 -3.88 -19.05 -13.02
C SER A 177 -4.44 -18.44 -14.32
N PHE A 178 -3.59 -18.20 -15.32
CA PHE A 178 -3.94 -17.69 -16.65
C PHE A 178 -3.48 -18.66 -17.74
#